data_AF-R7PV01-F1
#
_entry.id   AF-R7PV01-F1
#
_cell.length_a   1.000
_cell.length_b   1.000
_cell.length_c   1.000
_cell.angle_alpha   90.00
_cell.angle_beta   90.00
_cell.angle_gamma   90.00
#
_symmetry.space_group_name_H-M   'P 1'
#
loop_
_entity.id
_entity.type
_entity.pdbx_description
1 polymer ?
#
loop_
_entity_poly.entity_id
_entity_poly.type
_entity_poly.pdbx_seq_one_letter_code
_entity_poly.pdbx_strand_id
1 'polypeptide(L)' 'MKYMDGSNFTAQTLDSQGKALANQTVSFNVNGVFYHRITNEDGIASLRIRLMAGEYIITSYWNNFQTGNTIKISP' A
#
# COMPACT_ATOMS: atom_id res chain seq x y z
N MET A 1 12.63 4.08 1.86
CA MET A 1 12.85 2.62 1.94
C MET A 1 14.22 2.33 1.32
N LYS A 2 14.92 1.26 1.68
CA LYS A 2 16.17 0.86 1.02
C LYS A 2 15.95 -0.35 0.12
N TYR A 3 16.76 -0.50 -0.91
CA TYR A 3 16.68 -1.67 -1.78
C TYR A 3 16.93 -2.95 -0.97
N MET A 4 16.08 -3.97 -1.18
CA MET A 4 16.14 -5.28 -0.52
C MET A 4 16.05 -5.29 1.02
N ASP A 5 15.74 -4.17 1.68
CA ASP A 5 15.62 -4.11 3.15
C ASP A 5 14.35 -4.78 3.70
N GLY A 6 13.44 -5.18 2.82
CA GLY A 6 12.19 -5.84 3.19
C GLY A 6 11.11 -4.89 3.71
N SER A 7 11.28 -3.57 3.54
CA SER A 7 10.30 -2.56 3.92
C SER A 7 8.94 -2.81 3.27
N ASN A 8 7.89 -2.57 4.04
CA ASN A 8 6.51 -2.63 3.56
C ASN A 8 5.98 -1.21 3.33
N PHE A 9 5.27 -1.03 2.23
CA PHE A 9 4.28 0.05 2.12
C PHE A 9 2.96 -0.44 2.71
N THR A 10 2.28 0.42 3.44
CA THR A 10 1.01 0.08 4.09
C THR A 10 -0.07 1.10 3.75
N ALA A 11 -1.32 0.64 3.70
CA ALA A 11 -2.49 1.49 3.68
C ALA A 11 -3.48 1.00 4.75
N GLN A 12 -4.13 1.93 5.43
CA GLN A 12 -5.13 1.64 6.45
C GLN A 12 -6.51 2.04 5.95
N THR A 13 -7.48 1.15 6.08
CA THR A 13 -8.89 1.43 5.79
C THR A 13 -9.66 1.63 7.09
N LEU A 14 -10.31 2.79 7.21
CA LEU A 14 -11.13 3.18 8.35
C LEU A 14 -12.55 3.51 7.86
N ASP A 15 -13.55 3.34 8.73
CA ASP A 15 -14.87 3.91 8.50
C ASP A 15 -14.92 5.42 8.81
N SER A 16 -16.08 6.04 8.64
CA SER A 16 -16.27 7.48 8.87
C SER A 16 -16.09 7.91 10.34
N GLN A 17 -16.05 6.96 11.27
CA GLN A 17 -15.82 7.21 12.70
C GLN A 17 -14.38 6.90 13.12
N GLY A 18 -13.51 6.51 12.18
CA GLY A 18 -12.12 6.16 12.44
C GLY A 18 -11.92 4.72 12.91
N LYS A 19 -12.93 3.85 12.84
CA LYS A 19 -12.79 2.44 13.21
C LYS A 19 -12.12 1.66 12.08
N ALA A 20 -11.17 0.81 12.44
CA ALA A 20 -10.49 -0.08 11.51
C ALA A 20 -11.43 -1.07 10.81
N LEU A 21 -11.21 -1.26 9.50
CA LEU A 21 -11.96 -2.20 8.67
C LEU A 21 -11.07 -3.38 8.26
N ALA A 22 -11.27 -4.52 8.92
CA ALA A 22 -10.58 -5.78 8.60
C ALA A 22 -11.17 -6.48 7.37
N ASN A 23 -10.41 -7.42 6.80
CA ASN A 23 -10.81 -8.27 5.67
C ASN A 23 -11.24 -7.49 4.41
N GLN A 24 -10.71 -6.28 4.25
CA GLN A 24 -10.94 -5.44 3.07
C GLN A 24 -9.88 -5.71 2.01
N THR A 25 -10.28 -5.74 0.74
CA THR A 25 -9.33 -5.87 -0.37
C THR A 25 -8.87 -4.48 -0.82
N VAL A 26 -7.60 -4.17 -0.58
CA VAL A 26 -6.91 -2.98 -1.09
C VAL A 26 -6.06 -3.39 -2.29
N SER A 27 -6.19 -2.66 -3.39
CA SER A 27 -5.35 -2.87 -4.58
C SER A 27 -4.27 -1.79 -4.63
N PHE A 28 -3.01 -2.19 -4.71
CA PHE A 28 -1.88 -1.28 -4.92
C PHE A 28 -1.44 -1.35 -6.39
N ASN A 29 -1.44 -0.23 -7.09
CA ASN A 29 -0.83 -0.10 -8.41
C ASN A 29 0.55 0.55 -8.25
N VAL A 30 1.59 -0.13 -8.74
CA VAL A 30 2.95 0.41 -8.80
C VAL A 30 3.48 0.20 -10.22
N ASN A 31 3.76 1.29 -10.93
CA ASN A 31 4.21 1.26 -12.34
C ASN A 31 3.35 0.40 -13.27
N GLY A 32 2.02 0.36 -13.06
CA GLY A 32 1.09 -0.43 -13.88
C GLY A 32 0.91 -1.88 -13.41
N VAL A 33 1.63 -2.33 -12.38
CA VAL A 33 1.47 -3.66 -11.79
C VAL A 33 0.55 -3.58 -10.57
N PHE A 34 -0.49 -4.41 -10.55
CA PHE A 34 -1.46 -4.46 -9.47
C PHE A 34 -1.15 -5.57 -8.45
N TYR A 35 -1.22 -5.22 -7.17
CA TYR A 35 -1.09 -6.12 -6.03
C TYR A 35 -2.31 -6.00 -5.13
N HIS A 36 -3.05 -7.09 -4.96
CA HIS A 36 -4.20 -7.13 -4.06
C HIS A 36 -3.77 -7.62 -2.68
N ARG A 37 -4.14 -6.88 -1.63
CA ARG A 37 -3.82 -7.18 -0.24
C ARG A 37 -5.06 -7.07 0.62
N ILE A 38 -5.19 -7.99 1.56
CA ILE A 38 -6.30 -8.03 2.50
C ILE A 38 -5.85 -7.32 3.77
N THR A 39 -6.71 -6.46 4.33
CA THR A 39 -6.43 -5.77 5.58
C THR A 39 -6.51 -6.72 6.77
N ASN A 40 -5.58 -6.56 7.73
CA ASN A 40 -5.62 -7.28 9.01
C ASN A 40 -6.69 -6.69 9.96
N GLU A 41 -6.71 -7.15 11.21
CA GLU A 41 -7.66 -6.70 12.25
C GLU A 41 -7.58 -5.18 12.52
N ASP A 42 -6.40 -4.58 12.36
CA ASP A 42 -6.17 -3.13 12.50
C ASP A 42 -6.51 -2.34 11.23
N GLY A 43 -7.10 -2.99 10.22
CA GLY A 43 -7.46 -2.39 8.95
C GLY A 43 -6.26 -2.10 8.05
N ILE A 44 -5.10 -2.72 8.27
CA ILE A 44 -3.87 -2.46 7.54
C ILE A 44 -3.64 -3.50 6.44
N ALA A 45 -3.55 -3.04 5.20
CA ALA A 45 -3.05 -3.81 4.06
C ALA A 45 -1.57 -3.52 3.86
N SER A 46 -0.75 -4.56 3.75
CA SER A 46 0.71 -4.44 3.65
C SER A 46 1.26 -5.01 2.34
N LEU A 47 2.07 -4.23 1.63
CA LEU A 47 2.80 -4.64 0.43
C LEU A 47 4.30 -4.54 0.67
N ARG A 48 5.00 -5.69 0.65
CA ARG A 48 6.46 -5.72 0.65
C ARG A 48 7.00 -5.14 -0.65
N ILE A 49 7.87 -4.14 -0.56
CA ILE A 49 8.45 -3.46 -1.72
C ILE A 49 9.81 -4.09 -2.07
N ARG A 50 9.95 -4.50 -3.34
CA ARG A 50 11.16 -5.09 -3.91
C ARG A 50 11.46 -4.46 -5.27
N LEU A 51 11.55 -3.13 -5.31
CA LEU A 51 11.84 -2.34 -6.50
C LEU A 51 13.28 -1.85 -6.45
N MET A 52 13.91 -1.67 -7.61
CA MET A 52 15.24 -1.06 -7.69
C MET A 52 15.23 0.38 -7.13
N ALA A 53 16.41 0.91 -6.78
CA ALA A 53 16.55 2.30 -6.35
C ALA A 53 15.91 3.26 -7.36
N GLY A 54 15.16 4.25 -6.85
CA GLY A 54 14.36 5.15 -7.67
C GLY A 54 13.17 5.73 -6.92
N GLU A 55 12.39 6.55 -7.62
CA GLU A 55 11.14 7.14 -7.13
C GLU A 55 9.97 6.56 -7.91
N TYR A 56 8.95 6.12 -7.18
CA TYR A 56 7.77 5.45 -7.74
C TYR A 56 6.51 6.08 -7.16
N ILE A 57 5.48 6.19 -8.01
CA ILE A 57 4.13 6.47 -7.53
C ILE A 57 3.46 5.13 -7.24
N ILE A 58 3.00 4.96 -6.00
CA ILE A 58 2.10 3.88 -5.61
C ILE A 58 0.71 4.46 -5.41
N THR A 59 -0.28 3.87 -6.07
CA THR A 59 -1.68 4.24 -5.89
C THR A 59 -2.43 3.12 -5.17
N SER A 60 -3.04 3.45 -4.04
CA SER A 60 -3.88 2.52 -3.28
C SER A 60 -5.33 2.73 -3.67
N TYR A 61 -6.05 1.65 -3.95
CA TYR A 61 -7.46 1.65 -4.30
C TYR A 61 -8.24 0.80 -3.30
N TRP A 62 -9.36 1.33 -2.82
CA TRP A 62 -10.33 0.61 -2.01
C TRP A 62 -11.74 1.12 -2.35
N ASN A 63 -12.59 0.24 -2.90
CA ASN A 63 -13.88 0.63 -3.49
C ASN A 63 -13.73 1.80 -4.48
N ASN A 64 -14.42 2.92 -4.25
CA ASN A 64 -14.38 4.12 -5.07
C ASN A 64 -13.30 5.12 -4.61
N PHE A 65 -12.54 4.81 -3.56
CA PHE A 65 -11.49 5.67 -3.04
C PHE A 65 -10.14 5.29 -3.63
N GLN A 66 -9.35 6.32 -3.93
CA GLN A 66 -7.96 6.15 -4.34
C GLN A 66 -7.07 7.22 -3.70
N THR A 67 -5.84 6.85 -3.39
CA THR A 67 -4.82 7.79 -2.93
C THR A 67 -3.46 7.43 -3.53
N GLY A 68 -2.70 8.45 -3.93
CA GLY A 68 -1.37 8.30 -4.51
C GLY A 68 -0.29 8.78 -3.55
N ASN A 69 0.79 8.01 -3.43
CA ASN A 69 1.95 8.36 -2.63
C ASN A 69 3.23 8.17 -3.45
N THR A 70 4.21 9.05 -3.26
CA THR A 70 5.55 8.83 -3.78
C THR A 70 6.35 8.01 -2.78
N ILE A 71 6.86 6.86 -3.19
CA ILE A 71 7.83 6.08 -2.43
C ILE A 71 9.22 6.25 -3.04
N LYS A 72 10.21 6.45 -2.18
CA LYS A 72 11.62 6.56 -2.56
C LYS A 72 12.38 5.35 -2.07
N ILE A 73 13.01 4.66 -3.00
CA ILE A 73 13.90 3.54 -2.75
C ILE A 73 15.33 4.05 -2.93
N SER A 74 16.06 4.13 -1.81
CA SER A 74 17.48 4.42 -1.83
C SER A 74 18.29 3.14 -2.07
N PRO A 75 19.51 3.24 -2.62
CA PRO A 75 20.45 2.13 -2.64
C PRO A 75 20.67 1.50 -1.25
#